data_AF-A0A8T4LQP4-F1
#
_entry.id   AF-A0A8T4LQP4-F1
#
_cell.length_a   1.000
_cell.length_b   1.000
_cell.length_c   1.000
_cell.angle_alpha   90.00
_cell.angle_beta   90.00
_cell.angle_gamma   90.00
#
_symmetry.space_group_name_H-M   'P 1'
#
loop_
_entity.id
_entity.type
_entity.pdbx_description
1 polymer ?
#
loop_
_entity_poly.entity_id
_entity_poly.type
_entity_poly.pdbx_seq_one_letter_code
_entity_poly.pdbx_strand_id
1 'polypeptide(L)'
;MGEYFRLGQIEQARNLTLEDLARMGELTGTNAGMHGEFLEAQWMAQHGYSQHVMHSLQSIYTYAKWEEEACPAHQLWHAGIFLQFNETHMAEHAIEEGKEQLGEWDAMAMEKRAQNPQTYPQLEEILSAMEREISAFEAGDYATAVEKAKYIGENGYC
;
A
#
# COMPACT_ATOMS: atom_id res chain seq x y z
N MET A 1 2.34 -18.83 -16.67
CA MET A 1 3.37 -18.95 -15.60
C MET A 1 4.76 -18.38 -15.97
N GLY A 2 5.08 -18.11 -17.25
CA GLY A 2 6.43 -17.67 -17.65
C GLY A 2 6.73 -16.16 -17.54
N GLU A 3 5.71 -15.29 -17.45
CA GLU A 3 5.92 -13.83 -17.46
C GLU A 3 6.06 -13.21 -16.07
N TYR A 4 5.35 -13.73 -15.06
CA TYR A 4 5.47 -13.26 -13.67
C TYR A 4 6.88 -13.44 -13.10
N PHE A 5 7.56 -14.55 -13.44
CA PHE A 5 8.95 -14.79 -13.01
C PHE A 5 9.93 -13.70 -13.48
N ARG A 6 9.57 -12.95 -14.53
CA ARG A 6 10.36 -11.85 -15.05
C ARG A 6 10.27 -10.61 -14.16
N LEU A 7 9.15 -10.35 -13.48
CA LEU A 7 8.94 -9.14 -12.68
C LEU A 7 9.85 -9.08 -11.45
N GLY A 8 9.91 -10.15 -10.64
CA GLY A 8 10.82 -10.21 -9.48
C GLY A 8 12.32 -10.27 -9.86
N GLN A 9 12.66 -10.64 -11.10
CA GLN A 9 14.04 -10.53 -11.60
C GLN A 9 14.33 -9.15 -12.24
N ILE A 10 13.31 -8.46 -12.74
CA ILE A 10 13.40 -7.07 -13.23
C ILE A 10 13.51 -6.09 -12.05
N GLU A 11 12.83 -6.38 -10.93
CA GLU A 11 12.91 -5.69 -9.63
C GLU A 11 14.36 -5.38 -9.21
N GLN A 12 15.26 -6.35 -9.36
CA GLN A 12 16.66 -6.21 -8.95
C GLN A 12 17.59 -5.74 -10.08
N ALA A 13 17.16 -5.72 -11.35
CA ALA A 13 18.07 -5.64 -12.49
C ALA A 13 17.83 -4.49 -13.47
N ARG A 14 16.66 -3.83 -13.50
CA ARG A 14 16.41 -2.75 -14.48
C ARG A 14 15.46 -1.66 -13.98
N ASN A 15 15.78 -0.41 -14.39
CA ASN A 15 14.85 0.71 -14.43
C ASN A 15 13.61 0.34 -15.27
N LEU A 16 12.53 -0.05 -14.60
CA LEU A 16 11.21 -0.25 -15.21
C LEU A 16 10.76 1.03 -15.93
N THR A 17 10.21 0.88 -17.14
CA THR A 17 9.69 2.00 -17.93
C THR A 17 8.15 2.03 -17.90
N LEU A 18 7.56 3.21 -18.17
CA LEU A 18 6.11 3.37 -18.34
C LEU A 18 5.53 2.46 -19.44
N GLU A 19 6.32 2.10 -20.45
CA GLU A 19 5.90 1.19 -21.51
C GLU A 19 5.82 -0.27 -21.02
N ASP A 20 6.71 -0.67 -20.11
CA ASP A 20 6.67 -1.98 -19.46
C ASP A 20 5.43 -2.11 -18.57
N LEU A 21 5.08 -1.05 -17.84
CA LEU A 21 3.83 -0.96 -17.07
C LEU A 21 2.61 -1.10 -18.00
N ALA A 22 2.54 -0.35 -19.10
CA ALA A 22 1.38 -0.36 -20.00
C ALA A 22 1.01 -1.77 -20.53
N ARG A 23 1.98 -2.68 -20.63
CA ARG A 23 1.75 -4.07 -21.07
C ARG A 23 1.19 -5.00 -19.98
N MET A 24 1.21 -4.58 -18.71
CA MET A 24 0.67 -5.36 -17.60
C MET A 24 -0.85 -5.23 -17.44
N GLY A 25 -1.47 -4.18 -17.99
CA GLY A 25 -2.90 -3.93 -17.80
C GLY A 25 -3.82 -5.06 -18.26
N GLU A 26 -3.44 -5.80 -19.32
CA GLU A 26 -4.18 -6.98 -19.79
C GLU A 26 -4.04 -8.18 -18.84
N LEU A 27 -2.91 -8.30 -18.12
CA LEU A 27 -2.63 -9.38 -17.18
C LEU A 27 -3.26 -9.16 -15.81
N THR A 28 -3.44 -7.91 -15.42
CA THR A 28 -4.01 -7.55 -14.11
C THR A 28 -5.54 -7.46 -14.12
N GLY A 29 -6.17 -7.23 -15.27
CA GLY A 29 -7.63 -7.06 -15.37
C GLY A 29 -8.49 -8.25 -14.94
N THR A 30 -7.91 -9.44 -14.72
CA THR A 30 -8.64 -10.63 -14.24
C THR A 30 -8.70 -10.75 -12.71
N ASN A 31 -7.97 -9.90 -11.97
CA ASN A 31 -7.94 -9.89 -10.51
C ASN A 31 -8.05 -8.43 -10.03
N ALA A 32 -9.06 -8.13 -9.21
CA ALA A 32 -9.34 -6.76 -8.78
C ALA A 32 -8.18 -6.11 -8.02
N GLY A 33 -7.51 -6.84 -7.12
CA GLY A 33 -6.34 -6.36 -6.38
C GLY A 33 -5.15 -6.09 -7.30
N MET A 34 -4.84 -7.01 -8.22
CA MET A 34 -3.79 -6.78 -9.23
C MET A 34 -4.09 -5.56 -10.11
N HIS A 35 -5.36 -5.34 -10.44
CA HIS A 35 -5.76 -4.20 -11.27
C HIS A 35 -5.65 -2.88 -10.49
N GLY A 36 -6.04 -2.86 -9.22
CA GLY A 36 -5.85 -1.72 -8.32
C GLY A 36 -4.37 -1.30 -8.22
N GLU A 37 -3.51 -2.24 -7.86
CA GLU A 37 -2.05 -2.03 -7.77
C GLU A 37 -1.44 -1.56 -9.10
N PHE A 38 -1.97 -2.04 -10.22
CA PHE A 38 -1.54 -1.59 -11.54
C PHE A 38 -1.92 -0.13 -11.82
N LEU A 39 -3.16 0.25 -11.55
CA LEU A 39 -3.63 1.63 -11.71
C LEU A 39 -2.85 2.57 -10.80
N GLU A 40 -2.54 2.12 -9.59
CA GLU A 40 -1.71 2.86 -8.65
C GLU A 40 -0.28 3.03 -9.15
N ALA A 41 0.38 1.96 -9.60
CA ALA A 41 1.72 2.01 -10.19
C ALA A 41 1.79 3.01 -11.36
N GLN A 42 0.75 3.04 -12.21
CA GLN A 42 0.65 4.00 -13.30
C GLN A 42 0.55 5.44 -12.78
N TRP A 43 -0.32 5.69 -11.80
CA TRP A 43 -0.50 7.01 -11.21
C TRP A 43 0.79 7.49 -10.53
N MET A 44 1.43 6.66 -9.72
CA MET A 44 2.68 6.96 -9.01
C MET A 44 3.83 7.26 -9.99
N ALA A 45 3.91 6.52 -11.09
CA ALA A 45 4.93 6.74 -12.12
C ALA A 45 4.75 8.08 -12.84
N GLN A 46 3.50 8.50 -13.09
CA GLN A 46 3.19 9.80 -13.68
C GLN A 46 3.56 10.97 -12.75
N HIS A 47 3.56 10.75 -11.44
CA HIS A 47 3.83 11.76 -10.42
C HIS A 47 5.25 11.69 -9.82
N GLY A 48 6.12 10.81 -10.33
CA GLY A 48 7.53 10.74 -9.94
C GLY A 48 7.83 9.97 -8.65
N TYR A 49 6.89 9.16 -8.15
CA TYR A 49 7.05 8.33 -6.95
C TYR A 49 7.69 6.97 -7.28
N SER A 50 8.93 6.97 -7.76
CA SER A 50 9.60 5.76 -8.27
C SER A 50 9.71 4.62 -7.24
N GLN A 51 9.86 4.93 -5.95
CA GLN A 51 9.87 3.89 -4.90
C GLN A 51 8.50 3.23 -4.71
N HIS A 52 7.41 3.97 -4.86
CA HIS A 52 6.05 3.42 -4.73
C HIS A 52 5.69 2.58 -5.94
N VAL A 53 6.09 3.00 -7.15
CA VAL A 53 5.96 2.18 -8.36
C VAL A 53 6.58 0.80 -8.17
N MET A 54 7.75 0.72 -7.54
CA MET A 54 8.39 -0.56 -7.25
C MET A 54 7.59 -1.39 -6.24
N HIS A 55 7.02 -0.75 -5.22
CA HIS A 55 6.17 -1.41 -4.23
C HIS A 55 4.91 -2.00 -4.89
N SER A 56 4.13 -1.19 -5.61
CA SER A 56 2.89 -1.66 -6.23
C SER A 56 3.17 -2.79 -7.25
N LEU A 57 4.30 -2.73 -7.96
CA LEU A 57 4.72 -3.83 -8.85
C LEU A 57 5.07 -5.13 -8.10
N GLN A 58 5.65 -5.00 -6.90
CA GLN A 58 5.89 -6.15 -6.02
C GLN A 58 4.57 -6.72 -5.50
N SER A 59 3.60 -5.88 -5.14
CA SER A 59 2.24 -6.31 -4.76
C SER A 59 1.54 -7.07 -5.89
N ILE A 60 1.59 -6.58 -7.14
CA ILE A 60 1.06 -7.31 -8.32
C ILE A 60 1.70 -8.70 -8.45
N TYR A 61 3.02 -8.80 -8.24
CA TYR A 61 3.70 -10.09 -8.27
C TYR A 61 3.26 -11.02 -7.12
N THR A 62 3.05 -10.46 -5.93
CA THR A 62 2.51 -11.19 -4.78
C THR A 62 1.13 -11.71 -5.09
N TYR A 63 0.18 -10.89 -5.54
CA TYR A 63 -1.16 -11.31 -5.97
C TYR A 63 -1.16 -12.41 -7.05
N ALA A 64 -0.19 -12.38 -7.95
CA ALA A 64 -0.06 -13.39 -9.00
C ALA A 64 0.43 -14.75 -8.46
N LYS A 65 1.10 -14.77 -7.30
CA LYS A 65 1.65 -15.96 -6.66
C LYS A 65 0.86 -16.45 -5.45
N TRP A 66 0.24 -15.54 -4.74
CA TRP A 66 -0.41 -15.70 -3.44
C TRP A 66 -1.61 -14.73 -3.36
N GLU A 67 -2.51 -14.89 -2.40
CA GLU A 67 -3.37 -13.78 -1.98
C GLU A 67 -2.53 -12.81 -1.13
N GLU A 68 -2.73 -11.51 -1.26
CA GLU A 68 -1.95 -10.49 -0.54
C GLU A 68 -2.17 -10.60 0.98
N GLU A 69 -1.10 -10.34 1.76
CA GLU A 69 -1.21 -10.20 3.22
C GLU A 69 -1.73 -8.79 3.51
N ALA A 70 -2.77 -8.67 4.33
CA ALA A 70 -3.31 -7.38 4.76
C ALA A 70 -2.18 -6.45 5.23
N CYS A 71 -2.04 -5.30 4.59
CA CYS A 71 -1.10 -4.27 5.00
C CYS A 71 -1.79 -2.90 5.10
N PRO A 72 -2.48 -2.63 6.21
CA PRO A 72 -3.16 -1.35 6.39
C PRO A 72 -2.19 -0.16 6.33
N ALA A 73 -0.92 -0.36 6.74
CA ALA A 73 0.09 0.68 6.67
C ALA A 73 0.33 1.17 5.23
N HIS A 74 0.29 0.25 4.27
CA HIS A 74 0.50 0.57 2.86
C HIS A 74 -0.61 1.45 2.32
N GLN A 75 -1.86 1.01 2.51
CA GLN A 75 -3.03 1.72 2.02
C GLN A 75 -3.19 3.10 2.68
N LEU A 76 -2.98 3.18 4.00
CA LEU A 76 -3.07 4.44 4.73
C LEU A 76 -1.94 5.41 4.31
N TRP A 77 -0.73 4.92 4.05
CA TRP A 77 0.31 5.79 3.50
C TRP A 77 -0.07 6.40 2.15
N HIS A 78 -0.70 5.62 1.27
CA HIS A 78 -1.17 6.10 -0.04
C HIS A 78 -2.27 7.15 0.07
N ALA A 79 -3.19 7.02 1.04
CA ALA A 79 -4.19 8.04 1.30
C ALA A 79 -3.56 9.43 1.52
N GLY A 80 -2.51 9.50 2.35
CA GLY A 80 -1.74 10.72 2.55
C GLY A 80 -1.07 11.27 1.29
N ILE A 81 -0.57 10.40 0.40
CA ILE A 81 0.01 10.82 -0.89
C ILE A 81 -1.08 11.42 -1.77
N PHE A 82 -2.21 10.73 -1.95
CA PHE A 82 -3.32 11.22 -2.78
C PHE A 82 -3.85 12.58 -2.28
N LEU A 83 -3.97 12.75 -0.97
CA LEU A 83 -4.36 14.03 -0.36
C LEU A 83 -3.40 15.17 -0.70
N GLN A 84 -2.09 14.93 -0.81
CA GLN A 84 -1.11 15.95 -1.21
C GLN A 84 -1.35 16.47 -2.64
N PHE A 85 -2.01 15.67 -3.50
CA PHE A 85 -2.37 16.05 -4.86
C PHE A 85 -3.85 16.45 -5.02
N ASN A 86 -4.60 16.55 -3.92
CA ASN A 86 -6.04 16.78 -3.90
C ASN A 86 -6.86 15.65 -4.56
N GLU A 87 -6.33 14.43 -4.65
CA GLU A 87 -7.02 13.26 -5.17
C GLU A 87 -7.89 12.59 -4.08
N THR A 88 -8.85 13.36 -3.56
CA THR A 88 -9.68 12.96 -2.40
C THR A 88 -10.44 11.65 -2.60
N HIS A 89 -10.86 11.33 -3.82
CA HIS A 89 -11.55 10.08 -4.14
C HIS A 89 -10.62 8.86 -4.07
N MET A 90 -9.36 9.00 -4.48
CA MET A 90 -8.36 7.94 -4.35
C MET A 90 -7.97 7.76 -2.88
N ALA A 91 -7.85 8.88 -2.15
CA ALA A 91 -7.62 8.84 -0.71
C ALA A 91 -8.76 8.15 0.04
N GLU A 92 -10.02 8.42 -0.32
CA GLU A 92 -11.19 7.74 0.26
C GLU A 92 -11.10 6.22 0.08
N HIS A 93 -10.82 5.79 -1.15
CA HIS A 93 -10.66 4.37 -1.45
C HIS A 93 -9.53 3.72 -0.64
N ALA A 94 -8.36 4.37 -0.56
CA ALA A 94 -7.23 3.87 0.22
C ALA A 94 -7.51 3.84 1.73
N ILE A 95 -8.28 4.81 2.26
CA ILE A 95 -8.74 4.81 3.66
C ILE A 95 -9.70 3.63 3.91
N GLU A 96 -10.64 3.36 2.99
CA GLU A 96 -11.56 2.24 3.10
C GLU A 96 -10.81 0.90 3.14
N GLU A 97 -9.91 0.67 2.18
CA GLU A 97 -9.09 -0.55 2.15
C GLU A 97 -8.19 -0.68 3.38
N GLY A 98 -7.52 0.40 3.77
CA GLY A 98 -6.69 0.42 4.97
C GLY A 98 -7.48 0.11 6.24
N LYS A 99 -8.72 0.58 6.35
CA LYS A 99 -9.61 0.31 7.48
C LYS A 99 -10.07 -1.14 7.52
N GLU A 100 -10.41 -1.72 6.37
CA GLU A 100 -10.78 -3.14 6.26
C GLU A 100 -9.59 -4.02 6.66
N GLN A 101 -8.42 -3.76 6.09
CA GLN A 101 -7.18 -4.51 6.37
C GLN A 101 -6.72 -4.35 7.82
N LEU A 102 -6.93 -3.19 8.45
CA LEU A 102 -6.55 -2.93 9.83
C LEU A 102 -7.26 -3.90 10.80
N GLY A 103 -8.54 -4.18 10.54
CA GLY A 103 -9.31 -5.11 11.37
C GLY A 103 -8.76 -6.54 11.33
N GLU A 104 -8.26 -6.97 10.17
CA GLU A 104 -7.65 -8.30 10.00
C GLU A 104 -6.21 -8.35 10.55
N TRP A 105 -5.44 -7.29 10.27
CA TRP A 105 -4.03 -7.22 10.60
C TRP A 105 -3.76 -7.03 12.10
N ASP A 106 -4.56 -6.23 12.81
CA ASP A 106 -4.38 -5.95 14.24
C ASP A 106 -4.37 -7.24 15.08
N ALA A 107 -5.36 -8.12 14.88
CA ALA A 107 -5.45 -9.39 15.59
C ALA A 107 -4.20 -10.27 15.38
N MET A 108 -3.74 -10.37 14.13
CA MET A 108 -2.54 -11.11 13.78
C MET A 108 -1.28 -10.46 14.35
N ALA A 109 -1.13 -9.14 14.26
CA ALA A 109 0.03 -8.41 14.76
C ALA A 109 0.17 -8.54 16.28
N MET A 110 -0.95 -8.45 17.01
CA MET A 110 -1.02 -8.69 18.45
C MET A 110 -0.62 -10.13 18.81
N GLU A 111 -1.09 -11.13 18.07
CA GLU A 111 -0.71 -12.52 18.27
C GLU A 111 0.80 -12.74 18.03
N LYS A 112 1.33 -12.23 16.92
CA LYS A 112 2.76 -12.31 16.59
C LYS A 112 3.63 -11.65 17.67
N ARG A 113 3.20 -10.52 18.23
CA ARG A 113 3.89 -9.82 19.33
C ARG A 113 3.77 -10.54 20.67
N ALA A 114 2.64 -11.18 20.96
CA ALA A 114 2.48 -12.00 22.16
C ALA A 114 3.42 -13.22 22.15
N GLN A 115 3.66 -13.81 20.97
CA GLN A 115 4.60 -14.92 20.78
C GLN A 115 6.07 -14.48 20.84
N ASN A 116 6.36 -13.27 20.35
CA ASN A 116 7.69 -12.67 20.42
C ASN A 116 7.58 -11.15 20.65
N PRO A 117 7.85 -10.65 21.88
CA PRO A 117 7.67 -9.24 22.23
C PRO A 117 8.51 -8.24 21.43
N GLN A 118 9.54 -8.70 20.70
CA GLN A 118 10.35 -7.85 19.82
C GLN A 118 9.78 -7.74 18.40
N THR A 119 8.77 -8.54 18.06
CA THR A 119 8.02 -8.40 16.81
C THR A 119 7.18 -7.13 16.90
N TYR A 120 7.35 -6.23 15.94
CA TYR A 120 6.69 -4.92 15.88
C TYR A 120 6.91 -4.06 17.14
N PRO A 121 8.13 -3.54 17.39
CA PRO A 121 8.47 -2.83 18.62
C PRO A 121 7.61 -1.60 18.93
N GLN A 122 7.06 -0.96 17.90
CA GLN A 122 6.23 0.27 17.98
C GLN A 122 4.76 0.00 17.61
N LEU A 123 4.27 -1.23 17.80
CA LEU A 123 2.95 -1.65 17.32
C LEU A 123 1.83 -0.73 17.79
N GLU A 124 1.75 -0.40 19.08
CA GLU A 124 0.69 0.47 19.61
C GLU A 124 0.75 1.90 19.06
N GLU A 125 1.95 2.42 18.85
CA GLU A 125 2.15 3.77 18.32
C GLU A 125 1.70 3.85 16.86
N ILE A 126 1.99 2.80 16.09
CA ILE A 126 1.58 2.67 14.69
C ILE A 126 0.08 2.45 14.57
N LEU A 127 -0.52 1.54 15.35
CA LEU A 127 -1.97 1.35 15.38
C LEU A 127 -2.69 2.65 15.74
N SER A 128 -2.21 3.37 16.76
CA SER A 128 -2.79 4.67 17.12
C SER A 128 -2.63 5.71 16.00
N ALA A 129 -1.53 5.68 15.25
CA ALA A 129 -1.36 6.56 14.10
C ALA A 129 -2.36 6.22 12.98
N MET A 130 -2.55 4.94 12.67
CA MET A 130 -3.51 4.46 11.67
C MET A 130 -4.94 4.87 12.00
N GLU A 131 -5.37 4.63 13.25
CA GLU A 131 -6.71 5.03 13.73
C GLU A 131 -6.92 6.55 13.65
N ARG A 132 -5.89 7.33 13.99
CA ARG A 132 -5.94 8.79 13.93
C ARG A 132 -5.99 9.32 12.51
N GLU A 133 -5.27 8.69 11.57
CA GLU A 133 -5.35 9.03 10.17
C GLU A 133 -6.78 8.84 9.64
N ILE A 134 -7.33 7.64 9.83
CA ILE A 134 -8.70 7.30 9.40
C ILE A 134 -9.70 8.29 10.01
N SER A 135 -9.62 8.52 11.32
CA SER A 135 -10.54 9.44 12.02
C SER A 135 -10.39 10.89 11.52
N ALA A 136 -9.17 11.34 11.25
CA ALA A 136 -8.93 12.68 10.72
C ALA A 136 -9.49 12.84 9.30
N PHE A 137 -9.31 11.83 8.44
CA PHE A 137 -9.88 11.81 7.11
C PHE A 137 -11.42 11.87 7.15
N GLU A 138 -12.06 11.01 7.96
CA GLU A 138 -13.52 10.98 8.13
C GLU A 138 -14.07 12.30 8.69
N ALA A 139 -13.29 13.02 9.49
CA ALA A 139 -13.63 14.35 10.02
C ALA A 139 -13.36 15.50 9.03
N GLY A 140 -12.77 15.24 7.86
CA GLY A 140 -12.33 16.25 6.90
C GLY A 140 -11.06 17.01 7.31
N ASP A 141 -10.36 16.56 8.34
CA ASP A 141 -9.06 17.09 8.77
C ASP A 141 -7.92 16.43 7.96
N TYR A 142 -7.86 16.77 6.67
CA TYR A 142 -6.87 16.21 5.76
C TYR A 142 -5.43 16.59 6.10
N ALA A 143 -5.21 17.70 6.81
CA ALA A 143 -3.88 18.08 7.25
C ALA A 143 -3.33 17.08 8.27
N THR A 144 -4.15 16.72 9.27
CA THR A 144 -3.78 15.68 10.24
C THR A 144 -3.67 14.31 9.58
N ALA A 145 -4.57 13.96 8.65
CA ALA A 145 -4.50 12.69 7.92
C ALA A 145 -3.16 12.55 7.19
N VAL A 146 -2.73 13.57 6.44
CA VAL A 146 -1.43 13.58 5.75
C VAL A 146 -0.24 13.47 6.71
N GLU A 147 -0.29 14.14 7.86
CA GLU A 147 0.76 14.03 8.88
C GLU A 147 0.91 12.59 9.38
N LYS A 148 -0.21 11.91 9.66
CA LYS A 148 -0.20 10.53 10.16
C LYS A 148 0.19 9.53 9.08
N ALA A 149 -0.31 9.69 7.86
CA ALA A 149 0.09 8.89 6.72
C ALA A 149 1.60 8.88 6.51
N LYS A 150 2.25 10.04 6.66
CA LYS A 150 3.71 10.14 6.55
C LYS A 150 4.41 9.33 7.63
N TYR A 151 3.98 9.46 8.89
CA TYR A 151 4.55 8.69 9.99
C TYR A 151 4.37 7.17 9.76
N ILE A 152 3.19 6.75 9.28
CA ILE A 152 2.89 5.37 8.94
C ILE A 152 3.78 4.88 7.80
N GLY A 153 3.97 5.64 6.72
CA GLY A 153 4.87 5.25 5.64
C GLY A 153 6.34 5.09 6.07
N GLU A 154 6.79 5.86 7.07
CA GLU A 154 8.16 5.80 7.58
C GLU A 154 8.39 4.69 8.62
N ASN A 155 7.34 4.21 9.30
CA ASN A 155 7.47 3.34 10.48
C ASN A 155 6.58 2.08 10.45
N GLY A 156 5.61 2.04 9.54
CA GLY A 156 4.56 1.04 9.48
C GLY A 156 5.06 -0.36 9.17
N TYR A 157 4.20 -1.33 9.49
CA TYR A 157 4.49 -2.74 9.32
C TYR A 157 3.45 -3.38 8.39
N CYS A 158 3.93 -4.32 7.60
CA CYS A 158 3.23 -5.48 7.10
C CYS A 158 3.99 -6.67 7.74
#